data_AF-A0A7U3UPE7-F1
#
_entry.id   AF-A0A7U3UPE7-F1
#
_cell.length_a   1.000
_cell.length_b   1.000
_cell.length_c   1.000
_cell.angle_alpha   90.00
_cell.angle_beta   90.00
_cell.angle_gamma   90.00
#
_symmetry.space_group_name_H-M   'P 1'
#
loop_
_entity.id
_entity.type
_entity.pdbx_description
1 polymer ?
#
loop_
_entity_poly.entity_id
_entity_poly.type
_entity_poly.pdbx_seq_one_letter_code
_entity_poly.pdbx_strand_id
1 'polypeptide(L)'
;MAPRLAEFLPEVPLGPRAVVAVVIGAAVERGADPVVCAPTVLAGVGEALAGAEEFAARWAATGGGDLPDPERTDPEDAVFDRVGQPATEAWWTLPQWEMAAVAVLNHKPVRVALADRTALIDAAERVGDATGGGLKYLRYMLAVLDDEPLVVLHRGTGTGYRVRISGLGDNFQLHTLLAGELVGGGHVPGDAPEAAAVAACRSGASGAPGTEGALDTTGSFDLAAADGTRVWNEGIPADIPAVEGVRVLVLDPPSYARAWSAGRLFSHMPGELVLEAVLPAEEAAGWLARTAPALSARGA
;
A
#
# COMPACT_ATOMS: atom_id res chain seq x y z
N MET A 1 3.69 25.20 13.15
CA MET A 1 4.74 25.49 12.16
C MET A 1 4.39 24.88 10.82
N ALA A 2 4.14 23.57 10.73
CA ALA A 2 3.83 22.90 9.46
C ALA A 2 2.61 23.44 8.69
N PRO A 3 1.45 23.76 9.31
CA PRO A 3 0.35 24.40 8.57
C PRO A 3 0.73 25.69 7.83
N ARG A 4 1.57 26.53 8.46
CA ARG A 4 2.09 27.75 7.81
C ARG A 4 3.08 27.41 6.70
N LEU A 5 3.95 26.42 6.89
CA LEU A 5 4.85 25.98 5.82
C LEU A 5 4.07 25.42 4.62
N ALA A 6 2.99 24.68 4.87
CA ALA A 6 2.11 24.14 3.83
C ALA A 6 1.42 25.26 3.03
N GLU A 7 0.99 26.34 3.70
CA GLU A 7 0.41 27.53 3.07
C GLU A 7 1.39 28.22 2.10
N PHE A 8 2.67 28.34 2.49
CA PHE A 8 3.69 28.99 1.67
C PHE A 8 4.36 28.05 0.65
N LEU A 9 4.09 26.74 0.67
CA LEU A 9 4.76 25.76 -0.21
C LEU A 9 4.67 26.13 -1.71
N PRO A 10 3.54 26.61 -2.24
CA PRO A 10 3.45 27.03 -3.65
C PRO A 10 4.34 28.23 -4.01
N GLU A 11 4.70 29.07 -3.03
CA GLU A 11 5.57 30.24 -3.22
C GLU A 11 7.06 29.89 -3.18
N VAL A 12 7.41 28.68 -2.72
CA VAL A 12 8.79 28.21 -2.67
C VAL A 12 9.28 27.91 -4.10
N PRO A 13 10.49 28.34 -4.49
CA PRO A 13 11.07 27.98 -5.79
C PRO A 13 11.16 26.46 -5.97
N LEU A 14 11.06 25.97 -7.22
CA LEU A 14 10.95 24.54 -7.53
C LEU A 14 12.02 23.68 -6.85
N GLY A 15 13.30 24.08 -6.93
CA GLY A 15 14.42 23.37 -6.30
C GLY A 15 14.23 23.06 -4.80
N PRO A 16 14.10 24.07 -3.92
CA PRO A 16 13.88 23.83 -2.49
C PRO A 16 12.47 23.35 -2.12
N ARG A 17 11.48 23.45 -3.01
CA ARG A 17 10.07 23.15 -2.69
C ARG A 17 9.88 21.73 -2.15
N ALA A 18 10.47 20.74 -2.81
CA ALA A 18 10.37 19.35 -2.37
C ALA A 18 11.02 19.13 -0.99
N VAL A 19 12.13 19.80 -0.69
CA VAL A 19 12.75 19.75 0.64
C VAL A 19 11.82 20.32 1.71
N VAL A 20 11.12 21.42 1.42
CA VAL A 20 10.10 21.97 2.34
C VAL A 20 8.94 21.00 2.52
N ALA A 21 8.50 20.30 1.47
CA ALA A 21 7.49 19.26 1.58
C ALA A 21 7.92 18.13 2.54
N VAL A 22 9.18 17.71 2.50
CA VAL A 22 9.74 16.74 3.46
C VAL A 22 9.68 17.26 4.89
N VAL A 23 10.00 18.54 5.12
CA VAL A 23 9.90 19.16 6.46
C VAL A 23 8.46 19.16 6.96
N ILE A 24 7.49 19.41 6.07
CA ILE A 24 6.06 19.34 6.37
C ILE A 24 5.68 17.90 6.77
N GLY A 25 6.05 16.90 5.95
CA GLY A 25 5.81 15.48 6.24
C GLY A 25 6.38 15.06 7.59
N ALA A 26 7.64 15.38 7.85
CA ALA A 26 8.29 15.05 9.12
C ALA A 26 7.63 15.75 10.32
N ALA A 27 7.02 16.93 10.13
CA ALA A 27 6.27 17.59 11.18
C ALA A 27 4.89 16.95 11.40
N VAL A 28 4.24 16.42 10.36
CA VAL A 28 3.02 15.61 10.47
C VAL A 28 3.29 14.33 11.28
N GLU A 29 4.39 13.63 11.01
CA GLU A 29 4.81 12.47 11.81
C GLU A 29 5.04 12.81 13.30
N ARG A 30 5.36 14.07 13.60
CA ARG A 30 5.52 14.59 14.96
C ARG A 30 4.25 15.25 15.53
N GLY A 31 3.09 15.03 14.88
CA GLY A 31 1.78 15.44 15.38
C GLY A 31 1.25 16.77 14.85
N ALA A 32 1.80 17.32 13.77
CA ALA A 32 1.11 18.38 13.03
C ALA A 32 -0.16 17.84 12.35
N ASP A 33 -1.17 18.70 12.17
CA ASP A 33 -2.43 18.30 11.56
C ASP A 33 -2.23 17.87 10.09
N PRO A 34 -2.45 16.58 9.76
CA PRO A 34 -2.24 16.07 8.41
C PRO A 34 -3.26 16.60 7.42
N VAL A 35 -4.50 16.89 7.84
CA VAL A 35 -5.57 17.36 6.95
C VAL A 35 -5.28 18.77 6.46
N VAL A 36 -4.67 19.60 7.29
CA VAL A 36 -4.25 20.95 6.90
C VAL A 36 -3.01 20.93 6.01
N CYS A 37 -2.08 19.98 6.24
CA CYS A 37 -0.82 19.93 5.51
C CYS A 37 -0.91 19.20 4.16
N ALA A 38 -1.79 18.20 4.05
CA ALA A 38 -1.84 17.31 2.88
C ALA A 38 -2.17 17.99 1.55
N PRO A 39 -3.12 18.95 1.44
CA PRO A 39 -3.56 19.44 0.13
C PRO A 39 -2.42 20.00 -0.73
N THR A 40 -1.53 20.81 -0.16
CA THR A 40 -0.42 21.40 -0.91
C THR A 40 0.72 20.41 -1.17
N VAL A 41 0.93 19.44 -0.27
CA VAL A 41 1.87 18.34 -0.51
C VAL A 41 1.40 17.47 -1.66
N LEU A 42 0.13 17.06 -1.67
CA LEU A 42 -0.43 16.18 -2.70
C LEU A 42 -0.61 16.88 -4.05
N ALA A 43 -0.86 18.20 -4.06
CA ALA A 43 -0.79 18.99 -5.28
C ALA A 43 0.62 18.98 -5.89
N GLY A 44 1.65 19.17 -5.06
CA GLY A 44 3.05 19.09 -5.50
C GLY A 44 3.45 17.70 -6.00
N VAL A 45 2.91 16.62 -5.40
CA VAL A 45 3.07 15.25 -5.91
C VAL A 45 2.49 15.12 -7.32
N GLY A 46 1.29 15.65 -7.56
CA GLY A 46 0.68 15.65 -8.90
C GLY A 46 1.53 16.39 -9.93
N GLU A 47 2.07 17.56 -9.57
CA GLU A 47 3.01 18.33 -10.42
C GLU A 47 4.30 17.53 -10.70
N ALA A 48 4.88 16.91 -9.68
CA ALA A 48 6.11 16.13 -9.80
C ALA A 48 5.91 14.87 -10.67
N LEU A 49 4.78 14.16 -10.52
CA LEU A 49 4.42 13.02 -11.36
C LEU A 49 4.27 13.44 -12.83
N ALA A 50 3.55 14.54 -13.10
CA ALA A 50 3.40 15.06 -14.46
C ALA A 50 4.76 15.45 -15.09
N GLY A 51 5.63 16.11 -14.32
CA GLY A 51 6.98 16.45 -14.79
C GLY A 51 7.87 15.23 -14.98
N ALA A 52 7.72 14.17 -14.17
CA ALA A 52 8.43 12.91 -14.33
C ALA A 52 7.95 12.10 -15.56
N GLU A 53 6.66 12.11 -15.87
CA GLU A 53 6.14 11.56 -17.13
C GLU A 53 6.75 12.30 -18.33
N GLU A 54 6.80 13.64 -18.26
CA GLU A 54 7.44 14.46 -19.29
C GLU A 54 8.95 14.17 -19.41
N PHE A 55 9.65 14.00 -18.29
CA PHE A 55 11.04 13.58 -18.27
C PHE A 55 11.24 12.27 -19.04
N ALA A 56 10.48 11.22 -18.70
CA ALA A 56 10.59 9.92 -19.34
C ALA A 56 10.30 9.98 -20.85
N ALA A 57 9.26 10.74 -21.24
CA ALA A 57 8.90 10.94 -22.64
C ALA A 57 10.01 11.66 -23.42
N ARG A 58 10.57 12.74 -22.87
CA ARG A 58 11.68 13.50 -23.50
C ARG A 58 12.96 12.67 -23.55
N TRP A 59 13.26 11.89 -22.52
CA TRP A 59 14.41 10.98 -22.49
C TRP A 59 14.32 9.95 -23.60
N ALA A 60 13.16 9.29 -23.75
CA ALA A 60 12.92 8.35 -24.84
C ALA A 60 13.08 9.01 -26.23
N ALA A 61 12.54 10.21 -26.42
CA ALA A 61 12.59 10.94 -27.70
C ALA A 61 14.01 11.39 -28.10
N THR A 62 14.92 11.58 -27.14
CA THR A 62 16.27 12.14 -27.35
C THR A 62 17.38 11.08 -27.30
N GLY A 63 17.03 9.80 -27.48
CA GLY A 63 17.98 8.70 -27.61
C GLY A 63 17.67 7.49 -26.73
N GLY A 64 16.74 7.61 -25.77
CA GLY A 64 16.43 6.56 -24.81
C GLY A 64 17.63 6.13 -23.95
N GLY A 65 17.65 4.86 -23.58
CA GLY A 65 18.58 4.27 -22.62
C GLY A 65 18.01 4.21 -21.21
N ASP A 66 18.78 3.65 -20.29
CA ASP A 66 18.39 3.57 -18.88
C ASP A 66 18.12 4.98 -18.34
N LEU A 67 17.02 5.11 -17.60
CA LEU A 67 16.69 6.38 -16.93
C LEU A 67 17.70 6.63 -15.81
N PRO A 68 18.17 7.87 -15.61
CA PRO A 68 19.04 8.20 -14.49
C PRO A 68 18.31 7.98 -13.17
N ASP A 69 19.04 7.49 -12.18
CA ASP A 69 18.52 7.23 -10.84
C ASP A 69 18.72 8.47 -9.95
N PRO A 70 17.64 9.17 -9.58
CA PRO A 70 17.72 10.41 -8.80
C PRO A 70 18.16 10.18 -7.35
N GLU A 71 18.12 8.95 -6.85
CA GLU A 71 18.60 8.62 -5.50
C GLU A 71 20.10 8.30 -5.48
N ARG A 72 20.71 8.04 -6.64
CA ARG A 72 22.12 7.62 -6.76
C ARG A 72 23.03 8.66 -7.40
N THR A 73 22.47 9.60 -8.14
CA THR A 73 23.24 10.55 -8.95
C THR A 73 22.63 11.94 -8.88
N ASP A 74 23.48 12.97 -8.97
CA ASP A 74 23.04 14.35 -9.18
C ASP A 74 22.81 14.60 -10.68
N PRO A 75 21.93 15.53 -11.08
CA PRO A 75 21.69 15.81 -12.49
C PRO A 75 22.92 16.51 -13.10
N GLU A 76 23.44 15.94 -14.18
CA GLU A 76 24.52 16.53 -14.97
C GLU A 76 23.97 17.53 -16.01
N ASP A 77 24.76 18.51 -16.44
CA ASP A 77 24.39 19.51 -17.46
C ASP A 77 23.80 18.87 -18.74
N ALA A 78 24.35 17.72 -19.14
CA ALA A 78 23.87 16.97 -20.30
C ALA A 78 22.42 16.50 -20.17
N VAL A 79 21.93 16.25 -18.94
CA VAL A 79 20.53 15.90 -18.70
C VAL A 79 19.65 17.13 -18.89
N PHE A 80 20.06 18.28 -18.35
CA PHE A 80 19.34 19.55 -18.54
C PHE A 80 19.26 19.94 -20.02
N ASP A 81 20.35 19.82 -20.78
CA ASP A 81 20.36 20.08 -22.22
C ASP A 81 19.42 19.14 -22.98
N ARG A 82 19.28 17.91 -22.51
CA ARG A 82 18.50 16.85 -23.16
C ARG A 82 17.00 16.95 -22.90
N VAL A 83 16.59 17.16 -21.65
CA VAL A 83 15.17 17.09 -21.25
C VAL A 83 14.62 18.42 -20.74
N GLY A 84 15.47 19.43 -20.51
CA GLY A 84 15.09 20.75 -20.00
C GLY A 84 14.91 20.79 -18.48
N GLN A 85 15.17 21.96 -17.90
CA GLN A 85 15.20 22.17 -16.45
C GLN A 85 13.94 21.73 -15.69
N PRO A 86 12.69 22.08 -16.09
CA PRO A 86 11.52 21.69 -15.31
C PRO A 86 11.33 20.17 -15.18
N ALA A 87 11.57 19.44 -16.26
CA ALA A 87 11.44 17.97 -16.28
C ALA A 87 12.55 17.31 -15.47
N THR A 88 13.79 17.81 -15.57
CA THR A 88 14.91 17.37 -14.72
C THR A 88 14.61 17.60 -13.25
N GLU A 89 14.17 18.79 -12.86
CA GLU A 89 13.85 19.10 -11.46
C GLU A 89 12.71 18.22 -10.92
N ALA A 90 11.65 18.00 -11.71
CA ALA A 90 10.55 17.12 -11.31
C ALA A 90 11.03 15.67 -11.09
N TRP A 91 11.86 15.14 -12.00
CA TRP A 91 12.44 13.80 -11.87
C TRP A 91 13.30 13.65 -10.62
N TRP A 92 14.21 14.60 -10.38
CA TRP A 92 15.15 14.54 -9.25
C TRP A 92 14.53 14.83 -7.89
N THR A 93 13.39 15.52 -7.85
CA THR A 93 12.70 15.83 -6.60
C THR A 93 11.57 14.85 -6.25
N LEU A 94 11.26 13.92 -7.16
CA LEU A 94 10.17 12.97 -6.98
C LEU A 94 10.31 12.07 -5.73
N PRO A 95 11.51 11.56 -5.35
CA PRO A 95 11.67 10.80 -4.11
C PRO A 95 11.29 11.58 -2.85
N GLN A 96 11.62 12.87 -2.81
CA GLN A 96 11.27 13.77 -1.70
C GLN A 96 9.76 14.01 -1.64
N TRP A 97 9.10 14.13 -2.79
CA TRP A 97 7.64 14.22 -2.86
C TRP A 97 6.97 12.92 -2.42
N GLU A 98 7.47 11.74 -2.84
CA GLU A 98 6.99 10.45 -2.34
C GLU A 98 7.11 10.36 -0.81
N MET A 99 8.26 10.73 -0.24
CA MET A 99 8.46 10.72 1.21
C MET A 99 7.46 11.63 1.94
N ALA A 100 7.26 12.86 1.45
CA ALA A 100 6.28 13.79 2.01
C ALA A 100 4.84 13.28 1.88
N ALA A 101 4.50 12.67 0.73
CA ALA A 101 3.19 12.10 0.46
C ALA A 101 2.88 10.93 1.39
N VAL A 102 3.81 10.00 1.55
CA VAL A 102 3.67 8.86 2.45
C VAL A 102 3.39 9.35 3.87
N ALA A 103 4.13 10.35 4.37
CA ALA A 103 3.92 10.90 5.70
C ALA A 103 2.48 11.42 5.92
N VAL A 104 1.93 12.20 4.98
CA VAL A 104 0.55 12.72 5.12
C VAL A 104 -0.51 11.65 4.87
N LEU A 105 -0.26 10.72 3.95
CA LEU A 105 -1.22 9.67 3.58
C LEU A 105 -1.29 8.52 4.60
N ASN A 106 -0.36 8.42 5.57
CA ASN A 106 -0.51 7.49 6.70
C ASN A 106 -1.82 7.73 7.49
N HIS A 107 -2.41 8.92 7.37
CA HIS A 107 -3.62 9.33 8.08
C HIS A 107 -4.88 9.10 7.25
N LYS A 108 -5.77 8.24 7.75
CA LYS A 108 -7.08 7.93 7.13
C LYS A 108 -7.91 9.17 6.73
N PRO A 109 -8.04 10.23 7.56
CA PRO A 109 -8.78 11.43 7.16
C PRO A 109 -8.25 12.08 5.87
N VAL A 110 -6.94 12.01 5.61
CA VAL A 110 -6.34 12.51 4.36
C VAL A 110 -6.73 11.62 3.18
N ARG A 111 -6.59 10.29 3.31
CA ARG A 111 -6.94 9.35 2.24
C ARG A 111 -8.42 9.41 1.86
N VAL A 112 -9.30 9.56 2.85
CA VAL A 112 -10.76 9.68 2.64
C VAL A 112 -11.14 11.01 1.98
N ALA A 113 -10.43 12.11 2.31
CA ALA A 113 -10.70 13.43 1.75
C ALA A 113 -10.08 13.68 0.36
N LEU A 114 -9.24 12.76 -0.13
CA LEU A 114 -8.51 12.92 -1.38
C LEU A 114 -9.42 12.72 -2.60
N ALA A 115 -9.91 13.83 -3.16
CA ALA A 115 -10.83 13.81 -4.30
C ALA A 115 -10.20 13.21 -5.57
N ASP A 116 -8.96 13.58 -5.90
CA ASP A 116 -8.28 13.19 -7.15
C ASP A 116 -7.43 11.92 -7.00
N ARG A 117 -7.83 11.04 -6.08
CA ARG A 117 -7.06 9.84 -5.72
C ARG A 117 -6.78 8.93 -6.91
N THR A 118 -7.79 8.65 -7.73
CA THR A 118 -7.64 7.81 -8.94
C THR A 118 -6.65 8.41 -9.93
N ALA A 119 -6.72 9.73 -10.17
CA ALA A 119 -5.80 10.40 -11.08
C ALA A 119 -4.34 10.32 -10.59
N LEU A 120 -4.11 10.42 -9.27
CA LEU A 120 -2.79 10.25 -8.68
C LEU A 120 -2.29 8.80 -8.75
N ILE A 121 -3.17 7.81 -8.56
CA ILE A 121 -2.83 6.39 -8.76
C ILE A 121 -2.38 6.17 -10.21
N ASP A 122 -3.20 6.57 -11.18
CA ASP A 122 -2.90 6.36 -12.60
C ASP A 122 -1.59 7.03 -13.01
N ALA A 123 -1.30 8.23 -12.48
CA ALA A 123 -0.04 8.94 -12.73
C ALA A 123 1.17 8.23 -12.08
N ALA A 124 1.03 7.78 -10.82
CA ALA A 124 2.08 7.04 -10.14
C ALA A 124 2.35 5.67 -10.80
N GLU A 125 1.32 5.02 -11.35
CA GLU A 125 1.46 3.78 -12.14
C GLU A 125 2.23 4.03 -13.44
N ARG A 126 1.87 5.05 -14.23
CA ARG A 126 2.59 5.38 -15.47
C ARG A 126 4.07 5.67 -15.25
N VAL A 127 4.40 6.44 -14.21
CA VAL A 127 5.80 6.73 -13.85
C VAL A 127 6.50 5.48 -13.30
N GLY A 128 5.80 4.68 -12.49
CA GLY A 128 6.29 3.41 -11.97
C GLY A 128 6.65 2.41 -13.08
N ASP A 129 5.81 2.30 -14.11
CA ASP A 129 6.05 1.42 -15.26
C ASP A 129 7.25 1.89 -16.08
N ALA A 130 7.40 3.21 -16.28
CA ALA A 130 8.56 3.79 -16.95
C ALA A 130 9.88 3.53 -16.21
N THR A 131 9.84 3.39 -14.88
CA THR A 131 11.01 3.17 -14.01
C THR A 131 11.28 1.71 -13.67
N GLY A 132 10.50 0.76 -14.20
CA GLY A 132 10.64 -0.66 -13.86
C GLY A 132 10.19 -1.00 -12.44
N GLY A 133 9.19 -0.29 -11.91
CA GLY A 133 8.57 -0.54 -10.61
C GLY A 133 8.91 0.49 -9.52
N GLY A 134 9.36 1.69 -9.89
CA GLY A 134 9.59 2.79 -8.95
C GLY A 134 8.30 3.26 -8.26
N LEU A 135 8.45 4.15 -7.26
CA LEU A 135 7.34 4.73 -6.47
C LEU A 135 6.48 3.70 -5.74
N LYS A 136 7.07 2.56 -5.37
CA LYS A 136 6.34 1.45 -4.73
C LYS A 136 5.49 1.94 -3.55
N TYR A 137 6.07 2.74 -2.66
CA TYR A 137 5.42 3.16 -1.43
C TYR A 137 4.32 4.19 -1.68
N LEU A 138 4.53 5.13 -2.60
CA LEU A 138 3.49 6.06 -3.03
C LEU A 138 2.29 5.31 -3.62
N ARG A 139 2.52 4.38 -4.55
CA ARG A 139 1.45 3.58 -5.17
C ARG A 139 0.69 2.76 -4.13
N TYR A 140 1.40 2.07 -3.25
CA TYR A 140 0.79 1.26 -2.19
C TYR A 140 -0.05 2.13 -1.26
N MET A 141 0.48 3.28 -0.83
CA MET A 141 -0.21 4.21 0.05
C MET A 141 -1.45 4.84 -0.61
N LEU A 142 -1.34 5.22 -1.88
CA LEU A 142 -2.46 5.70 -2.68
C LEU A 142 -3.51 4.61 -2.93
N ALA A 143 -3.19 3.32 -2.79
CA ALA A 143 -4.12 2.20 -2.97
C ALA A 143 -4.70 1.65 -1.64
N VAL A 144 -4.25 2.13 -0.48
CA VAL A 144 -4.73 1.66 0.84
C VAL A 144 -6.25 1.72 0.98
N LEU A 145 -6.86 0.60 1.33
CA LEU A 145 -8.30 0.51 1.53
C LEU A 145 -8.68 1.00 2.95
N ASP A 146 -9.75 1.78 3.05
CA ASP A 146 -10.29 2.31 4.31
C ASP A 146 -11.76 1.97 4.44
N ASP A 147 -12.13 1.34 5.56
CA ASP A 147 -13.49 0.80 5.82
C ASP A 147 -14.02 -0.11 4.70
N GLU A 148 -13.12 -0.83 4.02
CA GLU A 148 -13.49 -1.66 2.89
C GLU A 148 -14.15 -2.96 3.36
N PRO A 149 -15.33 -3.31 2.84
CA PRO A 149 -15.95 -4.61 3.06
C PRO A 149 -15.21 -5.71 2.29
N LEU A 150 -14.94 -6.82 2.98
CA LEU A 150 -14.29 -8.01 2.45
C LEU A 150 -15.10 -9.25 2.85
N VAL A 151 -15.43 -10.07 1.86
CA VAL A 151 -15.96 -11.42 2.11
C VAL A 151 -14.80 -12.41 2.13
N VAL A 152 -14.64 -13.12 3.24
CA VAL A 152 -13.60 -14.14 3.42
C VAL A 152 -14.24 -15.52 3.48
N LEU A 153 -13.80 -16.45 2.64
CA LEU A 153 -14.35 -17.80 2.54
C LEU A 153 -13.30 -18.81 2.94
N HIS A 154 -13.58 -19.68 3.91
CA HIS A 154 -12.68 -20.78 4.24
C HIS A 154 -13.14 -22.06 3.54
N ARG A 155 -12.38 -22.49 2.52
CA ARG A 155 -12.82 -23.57 1.63
C ARG A 155 -12.93 -24.90 2.37
N GLY A 156 -12.02 -25.18 3.31
CA GLY A 156 -11.98 -26.46 4.04
C GLY A 156 -13.20 -26.71 4.93
N THR A 157 -13.80 -25.67 5.51
CA THR A 157 -15.00 -25.78 6.36
C THR A 157 -16.28 -25.39 5.63
N GLY A 158 -16.18 -24.77 4.46
CA GLY A 158 -17.33 -24.23 3.73
C GLY A 158 -17.97 -23.00 4.41
N THR A 159 -17.27 -22.35 5.34
CA THR A 159 -17.79 -21.18 6.06
C THR A 159 -17.35 -19.87 5.41
N GLY A 160 -18.12 -18.81 5.65
CA GLY A 160 -17.84 -17.48 5.15
C GLY A 160 -17.94 -16.42 6.24
N TYR A 161 -17.24 -15.30 6.05
CA TYR A 161 -17.12 -14.23 7.02
C TYR A 161 -17.22 -12.87 6.33
N ARG A 162 -17.97 -11.95 6.93
CA ARG A 162 -17.97 -10.54 6.55
C ARG A 162 -16.98 -9.83 7.44
N VAL A 163 -15.99 -9.21 6.82
CA VAL A 163 -14.89 -8.52 7.48
C VAL A 163 -14.81 -7.10 6.93
N ARG A 164 -14.42 -6.14 7.78
CA ARG A 164 -14.04 -4.80 7.34
C ARG A 164 -12.56 -4.58 7.57
N ILE A 165 -11.86 -4.04 6.58
CA ILE A 165 -10.43 -3.72 6.65
C ILE A 165 -10.20 -2.21 6.52
N SER A 166 -9.18 -1.69 7.21
CA SER A 166 -8.75 -0.30 7.08
C SER A 166 -7.25 -0.20 7.30
N GLY A 167 -6.54 0.59 6.49
CA GLY A 167 -5.15 0.94 6.78
C GLY A 167 -4.17 -0.24 6.75
N LEU A 168 -4.35 -1.19 5.82
CA LEU A 168 -3.43 -2.31 5.64
C LEU A 168 -2.47 -2.03 4.48
N GLY A 169 -1.17 -2.10 4.77
CA GLY A 169 -0.11 -1.71 3.80
C GLY A 169 0.32 -2.82 2.85
N ASP A 170 0.15 -4.08 3.24
CA ASP A 170 0.49 -5.26 2.45
C ASP A 170 -0.35 -6.48 2.85
N ASN A 171 -0.20 -7.56 2.09
CA ASN A 171 -0.88 -8.82 2.35
C ASN A 171 -0.23 -9.62 3.50
N PHE A 172 1.02 -9.35 3.90
CA PHE A 172 1.60 -9.93 5.12
C PHE A 172 0.78 -9.51 6.36
N GLN A 173 0.49 -8.22 6.47
CA GLN A 173 -0.33 -7.66 7.54
C GLN A 173 -1.75 -8.21 7.50
N LEU A 174 -2.39 -8.23 6.32
CA LEU A 174 -3.73 -8.82 6.12
C LEU A 174 -3.77 -10.28 6.58
N HIS A 175 -2.79 -11.08 6.18
CA HIS A 175 -2.72 -12.51 6.48
C HIS A 175 -2.61 -12.76 7.98
N THR A 176 -1.72 -12.05 8.67
CA THR A 176 -1.56 -12.17 10.13
C THR A 176 -2.84 -11.76 10.87
N LEU A 177 -3.50 -10.69 10.45
CA LEU A 177 -4.74 -10.23 11.09
C LEU A 177 -5.91 -11.19 10.85
N LEU A 178 -6.05 -11.73 9.63
CA LEU A 178 -7.07 -12.74 9.32
C LEU A 178 -6.88 -14.00 10.15
N ALA A 179 -5.64 -14.48 10.29
CA ALA A 179 -5.35 -15.66 11.11
C ALA A 179 -5.62 -15.38 12.60
N GLY A 180 -5.23 -14.21 13.10
CA GLY A 180 -5.53 -13.80 14.47
C GLY A 180 -7.03 -13.77 14.77
N GLU A 181 -7.83 -13.24 13.84
CA GLU A 181 -9.28 -13.14 14.01
C GLU A 181 -9.99 -14.49 13.83
N LEU A 182 -9.70 -15.21 12.75
CA LEU A 182 -10.47 -16.42 12.38
C LEU A 182 -9.96 -17.67 13.09
N VAL A 183 -8.64 -17.87 13.18
CA VAL A 183 -8.06 -19.02 13.89
C VAL A 183 -8.06 -18.73 15.39
N GLY A 184 -7.55 -17.57 15.80
CA GLY A 184 -7.49 -17.17 17.21
C GLY A 184 -8.88 -17.01 17.85
N GLY A 185 -9.90 -16.63 17.05
CA GLY A 185 -11.30 -16.59 17.48
C GLY A 185 -12.02 -17.96 17.45
N GLY A 186 -11.36 -19.02 16.97
CA GLY A 186 -11.94 -20.37 16.91
C GLY A 186 -12.99 -20.57 15.82
N HIS A 187 -13.04 -19.70 14.81
CA HIS A 187 -13.97 -19.80 13.69
C HIS A 187 -13.51 -20.83 12.63
N VAL A 188 -12.19 -20.98 12.45
CA VAL A 188 -11.59 -21.96 11.53
C VAL A 188 -10.46 -22.72 12.23
N PRO A 189 -10.17 -23.98 11.84
CA PRO A 189 -9.05 -24.73 12.39
C PRO A 189 -7.70 -24.14 11.94
N GLY A 190 -6.68 -24.27 12.79
CA GLY A 190 -5.30 -23.90 12.46
C GLY A 190 -4.51 -23.49 13.70
N ASP A 191 -3.26 -23.08 13.47
CA ASP A 191 -2.41 -22.46 14.49
C ASP A 191 -2.57 -20.94 14.42
N ALA A 192 -3.04 -20.35 15.52
CA ALA A 192 -3.23 -18.91 15.61
C ALA A 192 -1.86 -18.21 15.79
N PRO A 193 -1.67 -17.02 15.16
CA PRO A 193 -0.50 -16.20 15.45
C PRO A 193 -0.51 -15.74 16.91
N GLU A 194 0.67 -15.53 17.47
CA GLU A 194 0.79 -14.98 18.82
C GLU A 194 0.11 -13.61 18.94
N ALA A 195 -0.49 -13.33 20.09
CA ALA A 195 -1.19 -12.07 20.33
C ALA A 195 -0.28 -10.84 20.13
N ALA A 196 1.02 -10.97 20.42
CA ALA A 196 2.01 -9.91 20.20
C ALA A 196 2.24 -9.63 18.70
N ALA A 197 2.28 -10.66 17.85
CA ALA A 197 2.39 -10.51 16.40
C ALA A 197 1.13 -9.83 15.82
N VAL A 198 -0.06 -10.20 16.31
CA VAL A 198 -1.32 -9.52 15.93
C VAL A 198 -1.29 -8.05 16.36
N ALA A 199 -0.83 -7.75 17.58
CA ALA A 199 -0.70 -6.38 18.08
C ALA A 199 0.33 -5.56 17.28
N ALA A 200 1.43 -6.17 16.84
CA ALA A 200 2.40 -5.55 15.93
C ALA A 200 1.75 -5.11 14.61
N CYS A 201 0.92 -5.97 14.01
CA CYS A 201 0.19 -5.63 12.78
C CYS A 201 -0.91 -4.58 12.97
N ARG A 202 -1.50 -4.44 14.17
CA ARG A 202 -2.54 -3.42 14.43
C ARG A 202 -1.94 -2.07 14.82
N SER A 203 -1.21 -2.05 15.93
CA SER A 203 -0.75 -0.85 16.62
C SER A 203 0.75 -0.59 16.52
N GLY A 204 1.54 -1.52 15.95
CA GLY A 204 2.99 -1.36 15.79
C GLY A 204 3.74 -1.48 17.11
N ALA A 205 3.28 -2.38 17.99
CA ALA A 205 3.85 -2.60 19.32
C ALA A 205 5.24 -3.28 19.33
N SER A 206 5.88 -3.48 18.18
CA SER A 206 7.18 -4.14 18.02
C SER A 206 8.09 -3.36 17.06
N GLY A 207 9.33 -3.84 16.88
CA GLY A 207 10.20 -3.38 15.80
C GLY A 207 9.52 -3.51 14.43
N ALA A 208 9.92 -2.67 13.48
CA ALA A 208 9.46 -2.77 12.11
C ALA A 208 9.85 -4.13 11.50
N PRO A 209 9.09 -4.66 10.52
CA PRO A 209 9.45 -5.92 9.87
C PRO A 209 10.91 -5.92 9.38
N GLY A 210 11.65 -6.99 9.69
CA GLY A 210 13.07 -7.12 9.31
C GLY A 210 14.08 -6.37 10.19
N THR A 211 13.67 -5.70 11.26
CA THR A 211 14.59 -5.05 12.22
C THR A 211 14.82 -5.90 13.48
N GLU A 212 15.86 -5.56 14.25
CA GLU A 212 16.04 -6.11 15.60
C GLU A 212 14.78 -5.84 16.45
N GLY A 213 14.23 -6.88 17.09
CA GLY A 213 12.97 -6.81 17.84
C GLY A 213 11.69 -6.94 17.01
N ALA A 214 11.80 -7.29 15.72
CA ALA A 214 10.65 -7.76 14.95
C ALA A 214 10.16 -9.12 15.49
N LEU A 215 8.85 -9.33 15.47
CA LEU A 215 8.24 -10.58 15.91
C LEU A 215 7.99 -11.46 14.68
N ASP A 216 8.46 -12.70 14.71
CA ASP A 216 8.16 -13.63 13.62
C ASP A 216 6.76 -14.24 13.77
N THR A 217 6.12 -14.53 12.65
CA THR A 217 4.83 -15.21 12.58
C THR A 217 4.80 -16.17 11.40
N THR A 218 3.88 -17.14 11.44
CA THR A 218 3.72 -18.15 10.39
C THR A 218 2.33 -18.05 9.76
N GLY A 219 2.25 -18.25 8.45
CA GLY A 219 0.99 -18.22 7.72
C GLY A 219 0.12 -19.44 7.96
N SER A 220 -1.17 -19.21 8.23
CA SER A 220 -2.16 -20.27 8.46
C SER A 220 -2.93 -20.71 7.20
N PHE A 221 -2.77 -19.99 6.08
CA PHE A 221 -3.58 -20.16 4.86
C PHE A 221 -2.75 -19.91 3.60
N ASP A 222 -3.23 -20.44 2.47
CA ASP A 222 -3.01 -19.81 1.17
C ASP A 222 -4.16 -18.86 0.85
N LEU A 223 -3.82 -17.70 0.28
CA LEU A 223 -4.76 -16.66 -0.09
C LEU A 223 -5.01 -16.70 -1.59
N ALA A 224 -6.28 -16.75 -1.99
CA ALA A 224 -6.70 -16.72 -3.38
C ALA A 224 -7.86 -15.73 -3.60
N ALA A 225 -7.88 -15.09 -4.76
CA ALA A 225 -9.03 -14.33 -5.22
C ALA A 225 -10.15 -15.28 -5.67
N ALA A 226 -11.35 -14.75 -5.87
CA ALA A 226 -12.50 -15.55 -6.32
C ALA A 226 -12.27 -16.27 -7.66
N ASP A 227 -11.47 -15.70 -8.56
CA ASP A 227 -11.11 -16.32 -9.84
C ASP A 227 -10.03 -17.41 -9.71
N GLY A 228 -9.53 -17.67 -8.50
CA GLY A 228 -8.46 -18.64 -8.21
C GLY A 228 -7.05 -18.08 -8.37
N THR A 229 -6.90 -16.81 -8.74
CA THR A 229 -5.60 -16.14 -8.79
C THR A 229 -5.01 -16.06 -7.38
N ARG A 230 -3.72 -16.41 -7.24
CA ARG A 230 -3.05 -16.37 -5.95
C ARG A 230 -2.84 -14.93 -5.51
N VAL A 231 -3.24 -14.63 -4.27
CA VAL A 231 -2.98 -13.36 -3.61
C VAL A 231 -1.65 -13.50 -2.87
N TRP A 232 -0.61 -12.87 -3.42
CA TRP A 232 0.74 -12.94 -2.88
C TRP A 232 0.93 -11.99 -1.70
N ASN A 233 1.79 -12.36 -0.75
CA ASN A 233 2.05 -11.57 0.44
C ASN A 233 2.72 -10.21 0.10
N GLU A 234 3.51 -10.19 -0.97
CA GLU A 234 4.22 -9.02 -1.48
C GLU A 234 3.30 -7.97 -2.13
N GLY A 235 2.07 -8.37 -2.48
CA GLY A 235 1.02 -7.49 -2.98
C GLY A 235 0.30 -6.73 -1.87
N ILE A 236 -0.78 -6.06 -2.26
CA ILE A 236 -1.62 -5.27 -1.35
C ILE A 236 -3.08 -5.74 -1.38
N PRO A 237 -3.89 -5.40 -0.35
CA PRO A 237 -5.30 -5.79 -0.32
C PRO A 237 -6.12 -5.22 -1.49
N ALA A 238 -5.69 -4.11 -2.08
CA ALA A 238 -6.33 -3.52 -3.26
C ALA A 238 -6.28 -4.42 -4.50
N ASP A 239 -5.28 -5.31 -4.57
CA ASP A 239 -5.09 -6.27 -5.67
C ASP A 239 -6.16 -7.38 -5.66
N ILE A 240 -6.89 -7.54 -4.55
CA ILE A 240 -7.99 -8.50 -4.46
C ILE A 240 -9.15 -7.97 -5.32
N PRO A 241 -9.54 -8.67 -6.40
CA PRO A 241 -10.62 -8.22 -7.27
C PRO A 241 -11.97 -8.21 -6.55
N ALA A 242 -12.82 -7.25 -6.91
CA ALA A 242 -14.20 -7.22 -6.48
C ALA A 242 -15.09 -8.13 -7.35
N VAL A 243 -15.94 -8.92 -6.72
CA VAL A 243 -17.04 -9.67 -7.34
C VAL A 243 -18.33 -8.98 -6.96
N GLU A 244 -19.09 -8.50 -7.95
CA GLU A 244 -20.34 -7.75 -7.72
C GLU A 244 -20.17 -6.55 -6.76
N GLY A 245 -19.00 -5.88 -6.83
CA GLY A 245 -18.69 -4.71 -6.02
C GLY A 245 -18.16 -5.00 -4.62
N VAL A 246 -17.94 -6.27 -4.25
CA VAL A 246 -17.35 -6.66 -2.96
C VAL A 246 -16.11 -7.50 -3.19
N ARG A 247 -15.01 -7.20 -2.48
CA ARG A 247 -13.80 -8.03 -2.56
C ARG A 247 -14.05 -9.40 -1.93
N VAL A 248 -13.61 -10.45 -2.61
CA VAL A 248 -13.78 -11.83 -2.16
C VAL A 248 -12.42 -12.50 -2.06
N LEU A 249 -12.08 -12.94 -0.85
CA LEU A 249 -10.85 -13.65 -0.52
C LEU A 249 -11.19 -15.08 -0.11
N VAL A 250 -10.49 -16.05 -0.69
CA VAL A 250 -10.61 -17.46 -0.39
C VAL A 250 -9.38 -17.92 0.39
N LEU A 251 -9.61 -18.61 1.49
CA LEU A 251 -8.61 -19.22 2.33
C LEU A 251 -8.56 -20.72 2.01
N ASP A 252 -7.42 -21.14 1.47
CA ASP A 252 -7.09 -22.53 1.19
C ASP A 252 -6.08 -23.07 2.22
N PRO A 253 -6.00 -24.40 2.41
CA PRO A 253 -4.97 -25.00 3.25
C PRO A 253 -3.57 -24.56 2.78
N PRO A 254 -2.64 -24.28 3.70
CA PRO A 254 -1.31 -23.80 3.32
C PRO A 254 -0.55 -24.89 2.56
N SER A 255 -0.10 -24.57 1.33
CA SER A 255 0.71 -25.47 0.51
C SER A 255 2.12 -25.74 1.08
N TYR A 256 2.63 -24.84 1.91
CA TYR A 256 3.88 -24.98 2.66
C TYR A 256 3.92 -23.98 3.82
N ALA A 257 4.73 -24.27 4.84
CA ALA A 257 4.95 -23.36 5.96
C ALA A 257 5.74 -22.11 5.48
N ARG A 258 5.20 -20.93 5.77
CA ARG A 258 5.83 -19.63 5.48
C ARG A 258 5.90 -18.82 6.75
N ALA A 259 7.07 -18.26 7.04
CA ALA A 259 7.26 -17.32 8.12
C ALA A 259 7.66 -15.94 7.58
N TRP A 260 7.32 -14.91 8.33
CA TRP A 260 7.71 -13.52 8.06
C TRP A 260 7.71 -12.73 9.37
N SER A 261 8.33 -11.55 9.34
CA SER A 261 8.23 -10.59 10.43
C SER A 261 6.86 -9.91 10.43
N ALA A 262 6.10 -10.09 11.51
CA ALA A 262 4.85 -9.40 11.77
C ALA A 262 5.09 -7.91 11.99
N GLY A 263 4.16 -7.09 11.51
CA GLY A 263 4.21 -5.64 11.66
C GLY A 263 3.44 -4.93 10.57
N ARG A 264 3.79 -3.66 10.38
CA ARG A 264 3.16 -2.79 9.38
C ARG A 264 4.20 -2.36 8.38
N LEU A 265 3.85 -2.40 7.10
CA LEU A 265 4.66 -1.80 6.05
C LEU A 265 4.87 -0.29 6.29
N PHE A 266 3.80 0.38 6.72
CA PHE A 266 3.81 1.81 7.04
C PHE A 266 3.68 2.01 8.55
N SER A 267 4.78 2.38 9.20
CA SER A 267 4.88 2.40 10.67
C SER A 267 3.93 3.38 11.35
N HIS A 268 3.47 4.43 10.67
CA HIS A 268 2.57 5.44 11.25
C HIS A 268 1.08 5.24 10.90
N MET A 269 0.74 4.19 10.14
CA MET A 269 -0.63 3.89 9.73
C MET A 269 -1.19 2.72 10.55
N PRO A 270 -2.12 2.94 11.49
CA PRO A 270 -2.79 1.85 12.18
C PRO A 270 -3.54 0.94 11.20
N GLY A 271 -3.42 -0.37 11.40
CA GLY A 271 -4.15 -1.38 10.64
C GLY A 271 -5.32 -1.94 11.43
N GLU A 272 -6.47 -2.07 10.76
CA GLU A 272 -7.68 -2.62 11.35
C GLU A 272 -8.23 -3.74 10.48
N LEU A 273 -8.59 -4.84 11.14
CA LEU A 273 -9.43 -5.90 10.61
C LEU A 273 -10.48 -6.23 11.68
N VAL A 274 -11.75 -6.17 11.30
CA VAL A 274 -12.88 -6.47 12.18
C VAL A 274 -13.76 -7.52 11.54
N LEU A 275 -13.99 -8.63 12.25
CA LEU A 275 -15.05 -9.57 11.91
C LEU A 275 -16.41 -8.95 12.25
N GLU A 276 -17.20 -8.64 11.23
CA GLU A 276 -18.53 -8.05 11.40
C GLU A 276 -19.61 -9.11 11.59
N ALA A 277 -19.51 -10.22 10.86
CA ALA A 277 -20.45 -11.34 10.97
C ALA A 277 -19.86 -12.64 10.43
N VAL A 278 -20.32 -13.76 11.00
CA VAL A 278 -20.25 -15.07 10.34
C VAL A 278 -21.41 -15.17 9.36
N LEU A 279 -21.13 -15.52 8.10
CA LEU A 279 -22.17 -15.63 7.09
C LEU A 279 -23.06 -16.86 7.35
N PRO A 280 -24.37 -16.79 7.07
CA PRO A 280 -25.23 -17.97 7.02
C PRO A 280 -24.69 -19.00 6.02
N ALA A 281 -24.90 -20.29 6.31
CA ALA A 281 -24.35 -21.37 5.50
C ALA A 281 -24.77 -21.31 4.02
N GLU A 282 -26.02 -20.92 3.74
CA GLU A 282 -26.52 -20.74 2.38
C GLU A 282 -25.80 -19.60 1.64
N GLU A 283 -25.58 -18.46 2.31
CA GLU A 283 -24.86 -17.33 1.74
C GLU A 283 -23.39 -17.70 1.47
N ALA A 284 -22.73 -18.38 2.42
CA ALA A 284 -21.37 -18.87 2.25
C ALA A 284 -21.26 -19.86 1.07
N ALA A 285 -22.21 -20.79 0.96
CA ALA A 285 -22.27 -21.74 -0.17
C ALA A 285 -22.48 -21.02 -1.51
N GLY A 286 -23.35 -20.01 -1.56
CA GLY A 286 -23.57 -19.19 -2.75
C GLY A 286 -22.34 -18.39 -3.18
N TRP A 287 -21.55 -17.86 -2.22
CA TRP A 287 -20.26 -17.25 -2.51
C TRP A 287 -19.24 -18.28 -3.01
N LEU A 288 -19.09 -19.42 -2.33
CA LEU A 288 -18.15 -20.47 -2.73
C LEU A 288 -18.45 -21.02 -4.13
N ALA A 289 -19.72 -21.16 -4.50
CA ALA A 289 -20.13 -21.59 -5.84
C ALA A 289 -19.71 -20.62 -6.97
N ARG A 290 -19.41 -19.36 -6.63
CA ARG A 290 -18.88 -18.34 -7.55
C ARG A 290 -17.35 -18.29 -7.58
N THR A 291 -16.68 -19.10 -6.78
CA THR A 291 -15.21 -19.17 -6.74
C THR A 291 -14.68 -20.26 -7.66
N ALA A 292 -13.50 -20.03 -8.24
CA ALA A 292 -12.75 -21.07 -8.92
C ALA A 292 -12.43 -22.23 -7.95
N PRO A 293 -12.30 -23.47 -8.47
CA PRO A 293 -11.82 -24.59 -7.68
C PRO A 293 -10.46 -24.29 -7.06
N ALA A 294 -10.13 -24.97 -5.95
CA ALA A 294 -8.79 -24.88 -5.38
C ALA A 294 -7.75 -25.21 -6.47
N LEU A 295 -6.66 -24.44 -6.51
CA LEU A 295 -5.51 -24.81 -7.31
C LEU A 295 -5.06 -26.18 -6.82
N SER A 296 -5.16 -27.20 -7.68
CA SER A 296 -4.65 -28.53 -7.33
C SER A 296 -3.18 -28.35 -7.00
N ALA A 297 -2.75 -28.84 -5.85
CA ALA A 297 -1.34 -29.00 -5.55
C ALA A 297 -0.77 -29.95 -6.63
N ARG A 298 -0.31 -29.39 -7.76
CA ARG A 298 0.47 -30.15 -8.71
C ARG A 298 1.74 -30.53 -7.99
N GLY A 299 1.95 -31.84 -7.89
CA GLY A 299 2.95 -32.47 -7.04
C GLY A 299 4.33 -31.83 -7.15
N ALA A 300 4.96 -31.70 -5.98
CA ALA A 300 6.40 -31.75 -5.87
C ALA A 300 6.94 -33.06 -6.47
#